data_AF-A0A096XFC0-F1
#
_entry.id   AF-A0A096XFC0-F1
#
_cell.length_a   1.000
_cell.length_b   1.000
_cell.length_c   1.000
_cell.angle_alpha   90.00
_cell.angle_beta   90.00
_cell.angle_gamma   90.00
#
_symmetry.space_group_name_H-M   'P 1'
#
loop_
_entity.id
_entity.type
_entity.pdbx_description
1 polymer ?
#
loop_
_entity_poly.entity_id
_entity_poly.type
_entity_poly.pdbx_seq_one_letter_code
_entity_poly.pdbx_strand_id
1 'polypeptide(L)'
;RGKVSMKEVEDQMRNVQNKNSSYFVEWIPNNVQTALCSIPPRGLKMSSTFVGNSTSIQELFKRIGDQFTAMFRRKAFLHWYTGEG
;
A
#
# COMPACT_ATOMS: atom_id res chain seq x y z
N ARG A 1 10.02 -11.86 -7.45
CA ARG A 1 10.22 -12.30 -8.84
C ARG A 1 11.72 -12.49 -9.10
N GLY A 2 12.10 -13.49 -9.91
CA GLY A 2 13.49 -13.86 -10.18
C GLY A 2 13.87 -15.21 -9.57
N LYS A 3 15.13 -15.64 -9.76
CA LYS A 3 15.64 -16.89 -9.20
C LYS A 3 15.97 -16.70 -7.71
N VAL A 4 15.02 -17.02 -6.84
CA VAL A 4 15.14 -16.88 -5.38
C VAL A 4 14.58 -18.13 -4.70
N SER A 5 15.18 -18.52 -3.57
CA SER A 5 14.71 -19.67 -2.79
C SER A 5 13.40 -19.34 -2.08
N MET A 6 12.38 -20.16 -2.26
CA MET A 6 11.08 -19.97 -1.59
C MET A 6 11.22 -20.01 -0.05
N LYS A 7 12.04 -20.93 0.46
CA LYS A 7 12.33 -21.05 1.89
C LYS A 7 12.90 -19.75 2.46
N GLU A 8 13.86 -19.16 1.76
CA GLU A 8 14.49 -17.91 2.20
C GLU A 8 13.49 -16.75 2.22
N VAL A 9 12.60 -16.68 1.22
CA VAL A 9 11.53 -15.67 1.18
C VAL A 9 10.58 -15.82 2.37
N GLU A 10 10.13 -17.04 2.68
CA GLU A 10 9.25 -17.30 3.81
C GLU A 10 9.91 -17.00 5.16
N ASP A 11 11.18 -17.38 5.32
CA ASP A 11 11.96 -17.11 6.53
C ASP A 11 12.11 -15.61 6.78
N GLN A 12 12.42 -14.83 5.74
CA GLN A 12 12.51 -13.37 5.85
C GLN A 12 11.15 -12.73 6.14
N MET A 13 10.08 -13.18 5.50
CA MET A 13 8.73 -12.64 5.71
C MET A 13 8.21 -12.93 7.11
N ARG A 14 8.55 -14.08 7.70
CA ARG A 14 8.27 -14.39 9.10
C ARG A 14 9.10 -13.53 10.05
N ASN A 15 10.38 -13.33 9.75
CA ASN A 15 11.26 -12.45 10.55
C ASN A 15 10.74 -11.01 10.61
N VAL A 16 10.29 -10.47 9.47
CA VAL A 16 9.69 -9.12 9.41
C VAL A 16 8.43 -9.05 10.27
N GLN A 17 7.51 -10.02 10.14
CA GLN A 17 6.28 -10.05 10.95
C GLN A 17 6.58 -10.15 12.45
N ASN A 18 7.52 -11.00 12.86
CA ASN A 18 7.85 -11.19 14.27
C ASN A 18 8.50 -9.94 14.90
N LYS A 19 9.43 -9.29 14.18
CA LYS A 19 10.10 -8.07 14.66
C LYS A 19 9.18 -6.86 14.73
N ASN A 20 8.14 -6.85 13.91
CA ASN A 20 7.26 -5.70 13.67
C ASN A 20 5.80 -6.05 13.99
N SER A 21 5.57 -7.01 14.89
CA SER A 21 4.25 -7.63 15.11
C SER A 21 3.16 -6.62 15.45
N SER A 22 3.50 -5.55 16.16
CA SER A 22 2.59 -4.45 16.50
C SER A 22 2.02 -3.68 15.30
N TYR A 23 2.66 -3.75 14.13
CA TYR A 23 2.17 -3.12 12.90
C TYR A 23 1.21 -4.01 12.11
N PHE A 24 1.04 -5.28 12.51
CA PHE A 24 0.11 -6.22 11.90
C PHE A 24 -1.07 -6.45 12.85
N VAL A 25 -2.29 -6.43 12.31
CA VAL A 25 -3.49 -6.61 13.13
C VAL A 25 -3.60 -8.04 13.63
N GLU A 26 -3.79 -8.23 14.94
CA GLU A 26 -3.83 -9.54 15.58
C GLU A 26 -5.10 -10.35 15.28
N TRP A 27 -6.21 -9.66 14.99
CA TRP A 27 -7.52 -10.27 14.76
C TRP A 27 -7.68 -10.87 13.36
N ILE A 28 -6.72 -10.65 12.45
CA ILE A 28 -6.62 -11.39 11.17
C ILE A 28 -5.37 -12.27 11.23
N PRO A 29 -5.48 -13.57 11.55
CA PRO A 29 -4.34 -14.47 11.54
C PRO A 29 -3.81 -14.69 10.12
N ASN A 30 -2.50 -14.87 9.97
CA ASN A 30 -1.82 -15.14 8.68
C ASN A 30 -2.18 -14.13 7.58
N ASN A 31 -2.30 -12.84 7.93
CA ASN A 31 -2.73 -11.76 7.03
C ASN A 31 -1.69 -11.33 5.99
N VAL A 32 -0.48 -11.92 6.01
CA VAL A 32 0.57 -11.70 5.02
C VAL A 32 0.72 -12.95 4.16
N GLN A 33 0.51 -12.78 2.85
CA GLN A 33 0.74 -13.83 1.85
C GLN A 33 1.91 -13.45 0.95
N THR A 34 2.61 -14.47 0.46
CA THR A 34 3.77 -14.29 -0.42
C THR A 34 3.60 -15.13 -1.67
N ALA A 35 4.09 -14.63 -2.80
CA ALA A 35 4.04 -15.34 -4.07
C ALA A 35 5.38 -15.21 -4.79
N LEU A 36 5.84 -16.29 -5.42
CA LEU A 36 7.09 -16.34 -6.16
C LEU A 36 6.81 -16.54 -7.65
N CYS A 37 7.41 -15.69 -8.48
CA CYS A 37 7.44 -15.85 -9.92
C CYS A 37 8.90 -15.95 -10.37
N SER A 38 9.27 -17.02 -11.07
CA SER A 38 10.65 -17.27 -11.52
C SER A 38 11.11 -16.30 -12.61
N ILE A 39 10.18 -15.68 -13.34
CA ILE A 39 10.46 -14.73 -14.44
C ILE A 39 10.60 -13.31 -13.88
N PRO A 40 11.81 -12.72 -13.88
CA PRO A 40 12.01 -11.35 -13.44
C PRO A 40 11.51 -10.34 -14.49
N PRO A 41 11.27 -9.07 -14.10
CA PRO A 41 10.98 -8.01 -15.06
C PRO A 41 12.21 -7.67 -15.92
N ARG A 42 11.97 -7.01 -17.05
CA ARG A 42 13.01 -6.65 -18.02
C ARG A 42 14.06 -5.73 -17.37
N GLY A 43 15.35 -6.02 -17.58
CA GLY A 43 16.45 -5.21 -17.07
C GLY A 43 16.84 -5.48 -15.60
N LEU A 44 16.15 -6.38 -14.89
CA LEU A 44 16.45 -6.72 -13.50
C LEU A 44 16.65 -8.24 -13.32
N LYS A 45 17.55 -8.62 -12.41
CA LYS A 45 17.76 -10.03 -12.03
C LYS A 45 16.74 -10.51 -10.99
N MET A 46 16.28 -9.60 -10.13
CA MET A 46 15.24 -9.84 -9.12
C MET A 46 14.39 -8.59 -8.91
N SER A 47 13.16 -8.79 -8.45
CA SER A 47 12.30 -7.69 -7.99
C SER A 47 11.29 -8.18 -6.96
N SER A 48 10.73 -7.26 -6.17
CA SER A 48 9.59 -7.52 -5.28
C SER A 48 8.51 -6.48 -5.52
N THR A 49 7.26 -6.87 -5.32
CA THR A 49 6.10 -5.97 -5.36
C THR A 49 5.33 -6.21 -4.08
N PHE A 50 5.08 -5.14 -3.33
CA PHE A 50 4.30 -5.21 -2.09
C PHE A 50 2.92 -4.59 -2.32
N VAL A 51 1.88 -5.32 -1.92
CA VAL A 51 0.51 -4.85 -1.91
C VAL A 51 0.04 -4.87 -0.48
N GLY A 52 -0.06 -3.69 0.14
CA GLY A 52 -0.46 -3.53 1.52
C GLY A 52 -1.83 -2.88 1.62
N ASN A 53 -2.75 -3.52 2.36
CA ASN A 53 -3.94 -2.86 2.87
C ASN A 53 -3.62 -2.33 4.27
N SER A 54 -3.23 -1.06 4.37
CA SER A 54 -2.80 -0.42 5.61
C SER A 54 -3.68 0.75 5.97
N THR A 55 -3.98 0.92 7.26
CA THR A 55 -4.73 2.07 7.79
C THR A 55 -3.99 3.40 7.56
N SER A 56 -2.70 3.39 7.25
CA SER A 56 -1.92 4.58 6.88
C SER A 56 -2.41 5.24 5.58
N ILE A 57 -3.18 4.52 4.73
CA ILE A 57 -3.81 5.10 3.54
C ILE A 57 -4.70 6.31 3.88
N GLN A 58 -5.18 6.41 5.12
CA GLN A 58 -5.92 7.56 5.63
C GLN A 58 -5.16 8.88 5.48
N GLU A 59 -3.83 8.87 5.51
CA GLU A 59 -3.02 10.09 5.40
C GLU A 59 -3.14 10.73 4.01
N LEU A 60 -3.23 9.89 2.97
CA LEU A 60 -3.49 10.36 1.61
C LEU A 60 -4.86 11.02 1.53
N PHE A 61 -5.90 10.38 2.09
CA PHE A 61 -7.25 10.94 2.10
C PHE A 61 -7.35 12.22 2.93
N LYS A 62 -6.69 12.29 4.10
CA LYS A 62 -6.59 13.50 4.93
C LYS A 62 -5.98 14.65 4.14
N ARG A 63 -4.85 14.43 3.45
CA ARG A 63 -4.21 15.45 2.62
C ARG A 63 -5.13 16.01 1.54
N ILE A 64 -5.85 15.14 0.83
CA ILE A 64 -6.80 15.57 -0.20
C ILE A 64 -8.00 16.29 0.44
N GLY A 65 -8.51 15.78 1.56
CA GLY A 65 -9.61 16.39 2.31
C GLY A 65 -9.28 17.80 2.82
N ASP A 66 -8.05 18.03 3.28
CA ASP A 66 -7.58 19.34 3.74
C ASP A 66 -7.51 20.33 2.57
N GLN A 67 -6.97 19.92 1.42
CA GLN A 67 -6.93 20.73 0.21
C GLN A 67 -8.33 21.05 -0.31
N PHE A 68 -9.22 20.04 -0.37
CA PHE A 68 -10.61 20.23 -0.73
C PHE A 68 -11.29 21.23 0.21
N THR A 69 -11.14 21.05 1.52
CA THR A 69 -11.74 21.91 2.54
C THR A 69 -11.27 23.36 2.39
N ALA A 70 -9.97 23.59 2.13
CA ALA A 70 -9.42 24.92 1.92
C ALA A 70 -10.03 25.64 0.70
N MET A 71 -10.22 24.91 -0.42
CA MET A 71 -10.83 25.45 -1.63
C MET A 71 -12.33 25.65 -1.48
N PHE A 72 -13.02 24.65 -0.94
CA PHE A 72 -14.47 24.64 -0.80
C PHE A 72 -14.97 25.70 0.18
N ARG A 73 -14.26 25.92 1.30
CA ARG A 73 -14.59 27.02 2.25
C ARG A 73 -14.57 28.39 1.60
N ARG A 74 -13.74 28.59 0.57
CA ARG A 74 -13.65 29.83 -0.21
C ARG A 74 -14.62 29.86 -1.39
N LYS A 75 -15.40 28.78 -1.60
CA LYS A 75 -16.26 28.57 -2.78
C LYS A 75 -15.52 28.75 -4.11
N ALA A 76 -14.21 28.50 -4.11
CA ALA A 76 -13.37 28.68 -5.29
C ALA A 76 -13.79 27.69 -6.38
N PHE A 77 -14.00 28.17 -7.61
CA PHE A 77 -14.39 27.39 -8.79
C PHE A 77 -15.69 26.57 -8.64
N LEU A 78 -16.50 26.80 -7.60
CA LEU A 78 -17.71 26.02 -7.35
C LEU A 78 -18.72 26.11 -8.50
N HIS A 79 -18.81 27.28 -9.13
CA HIS A 79 -19.71 27.55 -10.26
C HIS A 79 -19.47 26.64 -11.47
N TRP A 80 -18.27 26.09 -11.66
CA TRP A 80 -17.99 25.13 -12.74
C TRP A 80 -18.65 23.76 -12.50
N TYR A 81 -18.92 23.42 -11.24
CA TYR A 81 -19.59 22.17 -10.89
C TYR A 81 -21.10 22.36 -10.86
N THR A 82 -21.59 23.42 -10.20
CA THR A 82 -23.04 23.68 -10.11
C THR A 82 -23.69 24.13 -11.41
N GLY A 83 -22.89 24.57 -12.40
CA GLY A 83 -23.39 24.94 -13.72
C GLY A 83 -23.80 23.74 -14.58
N GLU A 84 -23.35 22.54 -14.23
CA GLU A 84 -23.63 21.30 -14.97
C GLU A 84 -24.84 20.53 -14.41
N GLY A 85 -25.45 20.99 -13.30
CA GLY A 85 -26.59 20.35 -12.62
C GLY A 85 -26.20 19.63 -11.34
#